data_AF-A0A965N1X2-F1
#
_entry.id   AF-A0A965N1X2-F1
#
_cell.length_a   1.000
_cell.length_b   1.000
_cell.length_c   1.000
_cell.angle_alpha   90.00
_cell.angle_beta   90.00
_cell.angle_gamma   90.00
#
_symmetry.space_group_name_H-M   'P 1'
#
loop_
_entity.id
_entity.type
_entity.pdbx_description
1 polymer ?
#
loop_
_entity_poly.entity_id
_entity_poly.type
_entity_poly.pdbx_seq_one_letter_code
_entity_poly.pdbx_strand_id
1 'polypeptide(L)'
;PAEIDIADILSKPLNTWKDVLHNDFEVPVFKAYPLLDQIKQNLYKKGAVYASMSGSGSTMYGIFNEIPDLSEFAMYSCFTQTLQ
;
A
#
# COMPACT_ATOMS: atom_id res chain seq x y z
N PRO A 1 -7.14 16.36 -11.58
CA PRO A 1 -8.15 15.56 -10.85
C PRO A 1 -8.04 14.10 -11.27
N ALA A 2 -8.30 13.14 -10.37
CA ALA A 2 -8.45 11.74 -10.77
C ALA A 2 -9.62 11.65 -11.77
N GLU A 3 -9.42 10.94 -12.89
CA GLU A 3 -10.44 10.78 -13.94
C GLU A 3 -11.60 9.86 -13.54
N ILE A 4 -11.44 9.10 -12.45
CA ILE A 4 -12.39 8.08 -11.98
C ILE A 4 -12.72 8.35 -10.51
N ASP A 5 -14.00 8.25 -10.16
CA ASP A 5 -14.46 8.38 -8.78
C ASP A 5 -13.88 7.25 -7.91
N ILE A 6 -13.49 7.57 -6.67
CA ILE A 6 -12.93 6.58 -5.75
C ILE A 6 -13.93 5.47 -5.43
N ALA A 7 -15.23 5.78 -5.32
CA ALA A 7 -16.26 4.78 -5.07
C ALA A 7 -16.34 3.77 -6.22
N ASP A 8 -16.18 4.22 -7.47
CA ASP A 8 -16.16 3.35 -8.64
C ASP A 8 -14.94 2.44 -8.62
N ILE A 9 -13.77 2.95 -8.20
CA ILE A 9 -12.55 2.15 -8.06
C ILE A 9 -12.72 1.08 -6.98
N LEU A 10 -13.26 1.46 -5.82
CA LEU A 10 -13.45 0.55 -4.68
C LEU A 10 -14.49 -0.56 -4.98
N SER A 11 -15.37 -0.35 -5.95
CA SER A 11 -16.31 -1.39 -6.43
C SER A 11 -15.64 -2.47 -7.31
N LYS A 12 -14.45 -2.20 -7.84
CA LYS A 12 -13.71 -3.13 -8.69
C LYS A 12 -12.93 -4.15 -7.85
N PRO A 13 -12.56 -5.31 -8.42
CA PRO A 13 -11.74 -6.30 -7.73
C PRO A 13 -10.44 -5.69 -7.19
N LEU A 14 -10.05 -6.09 -5.98
CA LEU A 14 -8.90 -5.53 -5.25
C LEU A 14 -7.59 -5.55 -6.05
N ASN A 15 -7.38 -6.59 -6.87
CA ASN A 15 -6.20 -6.71 -7.72
C ASN A 15 -6.08 -5.63 -8.81
N THR A 16 -7.17 -4.93 -9.13
CA THR A 16 -7.17 -3.81 -10.08
C THR A 16 -6.76 -2.50 -9.43
N TRP A 17 -6.85 -2.39 -8.10
CA TRP A 17 -6.65 -1.12 -7.40
C TRP A 17 -5.23 -0.60 -7.56
N LYS A 18 -4.23 -1.47 -7.69
CA LYS A 18 -2.83 -1.06 -7.89
C LYS A 18 -2.65 -0.14 -9.10
N ASP A 19 -3.46 -0.29 -10.14
CA ASP A 19 -3.30 0.45 -11.39
C ASP A 19 -4.09 1.76 -11.41
N VAL A 20 -5.14 1.87 -10.59
CA VAL A 20 -6.11 3.00 -10.65
C VAL A 20 -6.28 3.77 -9.34
N LEU A 21 -5.99 3.16 -8.18
CA LEU A 21 -6.09 3.78 -6.86
C LEU A 21 -4.71 4.27 -6.43
N HIS A 22 -4.48 5.57 -6.61
CA HIS A 22 -3.21 6.21 -6.27
C HIS A 22 -3.41 7.19 -5.11
N ASN A 23 -2.38 7.30 -4.28
CA ASN A 23 -2.31 8.33 -3.27
C ASN A 23 -1.39 9.44 -3.77
N ASP A 24 -1.96 10.61 -4.07
CA ASP A 24 -1.25 11.75 -4.66
C ASP A 24 -0.10 12.29 -3.79
N PHE A 25 -0.10 12.00 -2.48
CA PHE A 25 0.99 12.36 -1.58
C PHE A 25 2.24 11.49 -1.76
N GLU A 26 2.10 10.29 -2.32
CA GLU A 26 3.23 9.36 -2.48
C GLU A 26 4.32 9.95 -3.37
N VAL A 27 3.99 10.64 -4.47
CA VAL A 27 4.99 11.18 -5.40
C VAL A 27 5.96 12.16 -4.70
N PRO A 28 5.51 13.25 -4.06
CA PRO A 28 6.42 14.16 -3.37
C PRO A 28 7.09 13.52 -2.15
N VAL A 29 6.38 12.65 -1.40
CA VAL A 29 6.93 12.02 -0.20
C VAL A 29 8.00 10.98 -0.53
N PHE A 30 7.82 10.16 -1.56
CA PHE A 30 8.80 9.17 -2.00
C PHE A 30 10.02 9.83 -2.62
N LYS A 31 9.85 10.99 -3.28
CA LYS A 31 10.99 11.78 -3.75
C LYS A 31 11.84 12.31 -2.60
N ALA A 32 11.21 12.75 -1.51
CA ALA A 32 11.91 13.23 -0.32
C ALA A 32 12.47 12.07 0.55
N TYR A 33 11.77 10.94 0.59
CA TYR A 33 12.06 9.77 1.43
C TYR A 33 11.97 8.47 0.61
N PRO A 34 12.98 8.15 -0.23
CA PRO A 34 12.96 6.97 -1.11
C PRO A 34 12.80 5.63 -0.40
N LEU A 35 13.15 5.56 0.90
CA LEU A 35 12.94 4.38 1.73
C LEU A 35 11.46 3.97 1.80
N LEU A 36 10.51 4.92 1.75
CA LEU A 36 9.08 4.61 1.80
C LEU A 36 8.60 3.89 0.53
N ASP A 37 9.11 4.27 -0.63
CA ASP A 37 8.87 3.52 -1.87
C ASP A 37 9.48 2.12 -1.79
N GLN A 38 10.70 1.98 -1.25
CA GLN A 38 11.31 0.66 -1.04
C GLN A 38 10.46 -0.25 -0.14
N ILE A 39 9.91 0.30 0.97
CA ILE A 39 8.98 -0.43 1.83
C ILE A 39 7.73 -0.83 1.03
N LYS A 40 7.14 0.06 0.23
CA LYS A 40 5.99 -0.24 -0.64
C LYS A 40 6.30 -1.40 -1.59
N GLN A 41 7.44 -1.35 -2.29
CA GLN A 41 7.84 -2.41 -3.21
C GLN A 41 8.09 -3.73 -2.47
N ASN A 42 8.65 -3.69 -1.27
CA ASN A 42 8.85 -4.88 -0.46
C ASN A 42 7.52 -5.50 -0.01
N LEU A 43 6.52 -4.71 0.36
CA LEU A 43 5.17 -5.23 0.64
C LEU A 43 4.60 -5.99 -0.58
N TYR A 44 4.75 -5.43 -1.79
CA TYR A 44 4.35 -6.14 -3.02
C TYR A 44 5.16 -7.42 -3.27
N LYS A 45 6.47 -7.42 -3.03
CA LYS A 45 7.30 -8.64 -3.14
C LYS A 45 6.88 -9.73 -2.15
N LYS A 46 6.31 -9.36 -0.99
CA LYS A 46 5.75 -10.30 -0.01
C LYS A 46 4.32 -10.76 -0.33
N GLY A 47 3.78 -10.38 -1.49
CA GLY A 47 2.48 -10.86 -1.96
C GLY A 47 1.30 -9.94 -1.64
N ALA A 48 1.54 -8.66 -1.34
CA ALA A 48 0.45 -7.70 -1.21
C ALA A 48 -0.32 -7.60 -2.54
N VAL A 49 -1.65 -7.72 -2.47
CA VAL A 49 -2.55 -7.43 -3.60
C VAL A 49 -2.57 -5.93 -3.87
N TYR A 50 -2.56 -5.14 -2.81
CA TYR A 50 -2.50 -3.69 -2.85
C TYR A 50 -1.64 -3.18 -1.70
N ALA A 51 -0.82 -2.15 -1.93
CA ALA A 51 -0.04 -1.49 -0.91
C ALA A 51 0.00 0.01 -1.18
N SER A 52 -0.09 0.82 -0.13
CA SER A 52 -0.05 2.27 -0.25
C SER A 52 0.37 2.91 1.07
N MET A 53 0.70 4.20 0.98
CA MET A 53 0.85 5.04 2.15
C MET A 53 -0.54 5.47 2.67
N SER A 54 -0.72 5.49 4.00
CA SER A 54 -1.95 6.00 4.62
C SER A 54 -1.92 7.53 4.67
N GLY A 55 -2.84 8.20 3.97
CA GLY A 55 -2.94 9.66 3.93
C GLY A 55 -1.62 10.32 3.48
N SER A 56 -1.14 11.31 4.24
CA SER A 56 0.17 11.94 3.99
C SER A 56 1.37 11.15 4.53
N GLY A 57 1.14 9.95 5.09
CA GLY A 57 2.19 9.11 5.65
C GLY A 57 2.59 9.45 7.09
N SER A 58 3.65 8.82 7.62
CA SER A 58 4.59 7.88 6.96
C SER A 58 4.18 6.41 7.04
N THR A 59 3.00 6.10 7.55
CA THR A 59 2.51 4.73 7.70
C THR A 59 2.26 4.08 6.33
N MET A 60 2.90 2.93 6.10
CA MET A 60 2.68 2.07 4.95
C MET A 60 1.75 0.93 5.34
N TYR A 61 0.85 0.53 4.43
CA TYR A 61 0.01 -0.65 4.60
C TYR A 61 -0.02 -1.50 3.35
N GLY A 62 -0.28 -2.79 3.54
CA GLY A 62 -0.51 -3.76 2.47
C GLY A 62 -1.73 -4.62 2.80
N ILE A 63 -2.49 -4.97 1.76
CA ILE A 63 -3.62 -5.88 1.83
C ILE A 63 -3.19 -7.19 1.17
N PHE A 64 -3.38 -8.31 1.86
CA PHE A 64 -2.90 -9.62 1.46
C PHE A 64 -4.05 -10.63 1.49
N ASN A 65 -4.05 -11.59 0.57
CA ASN A 65 -4.97 -12.72 0.61
C ASN A 65 -4.52 -13.81 1.60
N GLU A 66 -3.21 -13.89 1.84
CA GLU A 66 -2.57 -14.87 2.72
C GLU A 66 -1.77 -14.13 3.80
N ILE A 67 -1.51 -14.77 4.93
CA ILE A 67 -0.66 -14.19 5.99
C ILE A 67 0.78 -14.04 5.44
N PRO A 68 1.33 -12.81 5.34
CA PRO A 68 2.66 -12.59 4.78
C PRO A 68 3.77 -12.87 5.82
N ASP A 69 4.95 -13.25 5.32
CA ASP A 69 6.19 -13.22 6.12
C ASP A 69 6.70 -11.78 6.23
N LEU A 70 6.61 -11.21 7.44
CA LEU A 70 7.00 -9.84 7.73
C LEU A 70 8.35 -9.74 8.44
N SER A 71 9.16 -10.82 8.47
CA SER A 71 10.47 -10.82 9.14
C SER A 71 11.40 -9.71 8.67
N GLU A 72 11.29 -9.31 7.39
CA GLU A 72 12.07 -8.21 6.78
C GLU A 72 11.68 -6.83 7.33
N PHE A 73 10.50 -6.71 7.94
CA PHE A 73 10.02 -5.47 8.56
C PHE A 73 10.22 -5.44 10.08
N ALA A 74 10.98 -6.38 10.65
CA ALA A 74 11.17 -6.51 12.10
C ALA A 74 11.74 -5.25 12.79
N MET A 75 12.40 -4.36 12.03
CA MET A 75 12.91 -3.08 12.53
C MET A 75 11.82 -1.99 12.65
N TYR A 76 10.62 -2.23 12.13
CA TYR A 76 9.49 -1.29 12.14
C TYR A 76 8.39 -1.77 13.10
N SER A 77 7.58 -0.83 13.58
CA SER A 77 6.34 -1.17 14.28
C SER A 77 5.31 -1.71 13.27
N CYS A 78 5.08 -3.02 13.30
CA CYS A 78 4.13 -3.70 12.43
C CYS A 78 2.87 -4.10 13.19
N PHE A 79 1.72 -3.85 12.57
CA PHE A 79 0.41 -4.28 13.06
C PHE A 79 -0.27 -5.09 11.97
N THR A 80 -0.85 -6.23 12.33
CA THR A 80 -1.55 -7.12 11.40
C THR A 80 -2.94 -7.42 11.94
N GLN A 81 -3.93 -7.34 11.06
CA GLN A 81 -5.32 -7.72 11.38
C GLN A 81 -5.90 -8.53 10.23
N THR A 82 -6.43 -9.70 10.55
CA THR A 82 -7.22 -10.51 9.62
C THR A 82 -8.68 -10.10 9.76
N LEU A 83 -9.32 -9.74 8.65
CA LEU A 83 -10.75 -9.47 8.62
C LEU A 83 -11.49 -10.82 8.57
N GLN A 84 -12.48 -11.00 9.44
CA GLN A 84 -13.38 -12.16 9.46
C GLN A 84 -14.57 -11.95 8.52
#